data_AF-A0A524A6G2-F1
#
_entry.id   AF-A0A524A6G2-F1
#
_cell.length_a   1.000
_cell.length_b   1.000
_cell.length_c   1.000
_cell.angle_alpha   90.00
_cell.angle_beta   90.00
_cell.angle_gamma   90.00
#
_symmetry.space_group_name_H-M   'P 1'
#
loop_
_entity.id
_entity.type
_entity.pdbx_description
1 polymer ?
#
loop_
_entity_poly.entity_id
_entity_poly.type
_entity_poly.pdbx_seq_one_letter_code
_entity_poly.pdbx_strand_id
1 'polypeptide(L)' 'MNTKQKLVLSEAEGCDNCGEELGPNPVRRGGKVYCCEACAFEAQRSVDCGGCSDSTTAPAVVE' A
#
# COMPACT_ATOMS: atom_id res chain seq x y z
N MET A 1 -10.45 4.86 41.39
CA MET A 1 -9.72 3.87 40.58
C MET A 1 -9.23 4.59 39.34
N ASN A 2 -7.91 4.69 39.17
CA ASN A 2 -7.25 5.61 38.24
C ASN A 2 -7.24 5.03 36.81
N THR A 3 -7.97 5.64 35.88
CA THR A 3 -8.00 5.28 34.45
C THR A 3 -6.75 5.80 33.72
N LYS A 4 -5.57 5.53 34.24
CA LYS A 4 -4.29 5.77 33.55
C LYS A 4 -3.93 4.54 32.75
N GLN A 5 -4.48 4.39 31.55
CA GLN A 5 -3.94 3.49 30.51
C GLN A 5 -4.71 3.68 29.20
N LYS A 6 -4.32 4.70 28.44
CA LYS A 6 -4.37 4.61 26.99
C LYS A 6 -3.00 5.04 26.50
N LEU A 7 -1.99 4.19 26.75
CA LEU A 7 -0.87 4.11 25.83
C LEU A 7 -1.51 3.69 24.51
N VAL A 8 -1.92 4.66 23.70
CA VAL A 8 -1.91 4.46 22.27
C VAL A 8 -0.42 4.31 22.01
N LEU A 9 0.08 3.06 22.02
CA LEU A 9 1.17 2.71 21.13
C LEU A 9 0.65 3.25 19.81
N SER A 10 1.12 4.42 19.39
CA SER A 10 0.97 4.82 18.01
C SER A 10 1.67 3.69 17.28
N GLU A 11 0.86 2.72 16.86
CA GLU A 11 1.22 1.65 15.94
C GLU A 11 2.18 2.33 14.99
N ALA A 12 3.46 1.94 15.05
CA ALA A 12 4.46 2.54 14.20
C ALA A 12 3.87 2.44 12.80
N GLU A 13 3.37 3.56 12.27
CA GLU A 13 2.65 3.57 11.01
C GLU A 13 3.74 3.10 10.05
N GLY A 14 3.68 1.83 9.65
CA GLY A 14 4.66 1.27 8.75
C GLY A 14 4.39 1.80 7.36
N CYS A 15 5.39 1.80 6.51
CA CYS A 15 5.18 2.03 5.09
C CYS A 15 4.14 1.03 4.58
N ASP A 16 3.05 1.53 3.99
CA ASP A 16 1.96 0.70 3.46
C ASP A 16 2.42 -0.17 2.27
N ASN A 17 3.57 0.15 1.66
CA ASN A 17 4.20 -0.63 0.59
C ASN A 17 5.19 -1.69 1.08
N CYS A 18 6.20 -1.31 1.87
CA CYS A 18 7.29 -2.22 2.28
C CYS A 18 7.22 -2.68 3.74
N GLY A 19 6.34 -2.09 4.56
CA GLY A 19 6.21 -2.39 5.99
C GLY A 19 7.31 -1.82 6.88
N GLU A 20 8.31 -1.14 6.30
CA GLU A 20 9.41 -0.52 7.06
C GLU A 20 8.94 0.69 7.86
N GLU A 21 9.68 1.05 8.90
CA GLU A 21 9.42 2.26 9.68
C GLU A 21 9.41 3.51 8.79
N LEU A 22 8.48 4.42 9.07
CA LEU A 22 8.44 5.68 8.35
C LEU A 22 9.65 6.54 8.75
N GLY A 23 10.43 6.94 7.76
CA GLY A 23 11.51 7.89 7.93
C GLY A 23 11.01 9.30 8.33
N PRO A 24 11.92 10.28 8.44
CA PRO A 24 11.59 11.62 8.93
C PRO A 24 10.63 12.41 8.01
N ASN A 25 10.53 12.02 6.74
CA ASN A 25 9.65 12.65 5.76
C ASN A 25 8.77 11.60 5.07
N PRO A 26 7.72 11.09 5.75
CA PRO A 26 6.84 10.12 5.15
C PRO A 26 5.99 10.75 4.03
N VAL A 27 5.83 10.01 2.94
CA VAL A 27 5.02 10.43 1.79
C VAL A 27 3.59 9.95 1.98
N ARG A 28 2.60 10.84 1.85
CA ARG A 28 1.17 10.50 1.99
C ARG A 28 0.46 10.60 0.64
N ARG A 29 -0.20 9.52 0.21
CA ARG A 29 -0.98 9.46 -1.05
C ARG A 29 -2.25 8.65 -0.83
N GLY A 30 -3.42 9.16 -1.22
CA GLY A 30 -4.68 8.39 -1.19
C GLY A 30 -5.09 7.83 0.18
N GLY A 31 -4.67 8.46 1.28
CA GLY A 31 -4.93 7.96 2.65
C GLY A 31 -3.92 6.91 3.16
N LYS A 32 -2.90 6.57 2.37
CA LYS A 32 -1.80 5.67 2.73
C LYS A 32 -0.52 6.45 2.98
N VAL A 33 0.38 5.88 3.80
CA VAL A 33 1.66 6.50 4.20
C VAL A 33 2.83 5.61 3.79
N TYR A 34 3.89 6.22 3.26
CA TYR A 34 5.04 5.53 2.67
C TYR A 34 6.35 6.10 3.21
N CYS A 35 7.36 5.25 3.36
CA CYS A 35 8.68 5.68 3.87
C CYS A 35 9.46 6.55 2.88
N CYS A 36 9.17 6.46 1.58
CA CYS A 36 9.82 7.24 0.52
C CYS A 36 8.93 7.41 -0.72
N GLU A 37 9.32 8.31 -1.62
CA GLU A 37 8.61 8.56 -2.88
C GLU A 37 8.56 7.33 -3.80
N ALA A 38 9.61 6.50 -3.79
CA ALA A 38 9.64 5.27 -4.56
C ALA A 38 8.52 4.29 -4.14
N CYS A 39 8.40 4.03 -2.83
CA CYS A 39 7.33 3.20 -2.28
C CYS A 39 5.93 3.74 -2.59
N ALA A 40 5.76 5.07 -2.53
CA ALA A 40 4.49 5.71 -2.89
C ALA A 40 4.17 5.52 -4.38
N PHE A 41 5.16 5.61 -5.27
CA PHE A 41 5.00 5.43 -6.71
C PHE A 41 4.69 3.97 -7.09
N GLU A 42 5.37 3.02 -6.49
CA GLU A 42 5.15 1.58 -6.71
C GLU A 42 3.77 1.13 -6.23
N ALA A 43 3.34 1.61 -5.06
CA ALA A 43 1.99 1.34 -4.55
C ALA A 43 0.90 1.95 -5.45
N GLN A 44 1.13 3.16 -5.98
CA GLN A 44 0.20 3.80 -6.91
C GLN A 44 0.09 3.03 -8.24
N ARG A 45 1.22 2.54 -8.77
CA ARG A 45 1.23 1.75 -10.01
C ARG A 45 0.51 0.41 -9.87
N SER A 46 0.62 -0.24 -8.71
CA SER A 46 -0.04 -1.53 -8.47
C SER A 46 -1.58 -1.42 -8.58
N VAL A 47 -2.15 -0.29 -8.18
CA VAL A 47 -3.60 -0.02 -8.30
C VAL A 47 -4.00 0.33 -9.74
N ASP A 48 -3.17 1.09 -10.46
CA ASP A 48 -3.51 1.60 -11.80
C ASP A 48 -3.17 0.61 -12.93
N CYS A 49 -2.27 -0.35 -12.70
CA CYS A 49 -1.79 -1.30 -13.73
C CYS A 49 -2.25 -2.76 -13.52
N GLY A 50 -3.05 -3.07 -12.50
CA GLY A 50 -3.64 -4.41 -12.31
C GLY A 50 -4.91 -4.66 -13.13
N GLY A 51 -5.47 -3.62 -13.76
CA GLY A 51 -6.74 -3.64 -14.49
C GLY A 51 -6.66 -3.95 -15.98
N CYS A 52 -5.53 -4.46 -16.48
CA CYS A 52 -5.40 -4.94 -17.86
C CYS A 52 -4.92 -6.40 -17.94
N SER A 53 -5.43 -7.24 -17.03
CA SER A 53 -5.42 -8.70 -17.20
C SER A 53 -6.83 -9.17 -17.59
N ASP A 54 -7.44 -8.54 -18.60
CA ASP A 54 -8.64 -9.09 -19.25
C ASP A 54 -8.21 -9.91 -20.47
N SER A 55 -8.06 -11.21 -20.21
CA SER A 55 -8.47 -12.32 -21.06
C SER A 55 -8.57 -12.08 -22.57
N THR A 56 -7.52 -12.38 -23.31
CA THR A 56 -7.72 -13.05 -24.62
C THR A 56 -7.87 -14.54 -24.36
N THR A 57 -9.07 -14.99 -23.98
CA THR A 57 -9.46 -16.39 -24.18
C THR A 57 -9.38 -16.66 -25.68
N ALA A 58 -8.33 -17.32 -26.14
CA ALA A 58 -8.29 -17.82 -27.51
C ALA A 58 -9.46 -18.79 -27.69
N PRO A 59 -10.37 -18.60 -28.66
CA PRO A 59 -11.36 -19.62 -28.94
C PRO A 59 -10.62 -20.87 -29.43
N ALA A 60 -10.90 -22.02 -28.82
CA ALA A 60 -10.44 -23.30 -29.34
C ALA A 60 -11.08 -23.50 -30.72
N VAL A 61 -10.27 -23.46 -31.78
CA VAL A 61 -10.68 -23.93 -33.09
C VAL A 61 -10.86 -25.45 -33.00
N VAL A 62 -12.06 -25.93 -33.32
CA VAL A 62 -12.37 -27.34 -33.49
C VAL A 62 -12.38 -27.59 -35.00
N GLU A 63 -11.49 -28.48 -35.46
CA GLU A 63 -11.56 -29.14 -36.78
C GLU A 63 -11.98 -30.60 -36.58
#